data_AF-A0A7K2Q349-F1
#
_entry.id   AF-A0A7K2Q349-F1
#
_cell.length_a   1.000
_cell.length_b   1.000
_cell.length_c   1.000
_cell.angle_alpha   90.00
_cell.angle_beta   90.00
_cell.angle_gamma   90.00
#
_symmetry.space_group_name_H-M   'P 1'
#
loop_
_entity.id
_entity.type
_entity.pdbx_description
1 polymer ?
#
loop_
_entity_poly.entity_id
_entity_poly.type
_entity_poly.pdbx_seq_one_letter_code
_entity_poly.pdbx_strand_id
1 'polypeptide(L)'
;YSLGLAASVLYLGAVGDRHGRKLLLLLGVALSVPACLLAAYAPTDSVLVGARILGGLSAGMAYPTTLALITALWSGAGRTKSIALWSALGGGISMLGPVIAGALLERF
;
A
#
# COMPACT_ATOMS: atom_id res chain seq x y z
N TYR A 1 6.69 6.88 4.13
CA TYR A 1 5.81 6.91 2.95
C TYR A 1 4.45 7.56 3.22
N SER A 2 4.09 7.85 4.48
CA SER A 2 2.79 8.44 4.86
C SER A 2 2.46 9.76 4.15
N LEU A 3 3.44 10.63 3.91
CA LEU A 3 3.22 11.89 3.18
C LEU A 3 2.85 11.65 1.70
N GLY A 4 3.60 10.77 1.01
CA GLY A 4 3.28 10.41 -0.38
C GLY A 4 1.93 9.71 -0.51
N LEU A 5 1.56 8.88 0.48
CA LEU A 5 0.23 8.27 0.57
C LEU A 5 -0.86 9.34 0.72
N ALA A 6 -0.75 10.21 1.72
CA ALA A 6 -1.76 11.22 2.02
C ALA A 6 -1.99 12.18 0.85
N ALA A 7 -0.91 12.60 0.18
CA ALA A 7 -0.99 13.50 -0.97
C ALA A 7 -1.62 12.84 -2.21
N SER A 8 -1.49 11.53 -2.36
CA SER A 8 -1.85 10.84 -3.60
C SER A 8 -3.15 10.06 -3.53
N VAL A 9 -3.58 9.62 -2.34
CA VAL A 9 -4.72 8.71 -2.17
C VAL A 9 -6.02 9.25 -2.76
N LEU A 10 -6.31 10.54 -2.59
CA LEU A 10 -7.53 11.16 -3.12
C LEU A 10 -7.49 11.27 -4.65
N TYR A 11 -6.36 11.77 -5.19
CA TYR A 11 -6.19 11.95 -6.62
C TYR A 11 -6.15 10.61 -7.37
N LEU A 12 -5.32 9.67 -6.90
CA LEU A 12 -5.15 8.36 -7.53
C LEU A 12 -6.41 7.50 -7.38
N GLY A 13 -7.16 7.63 -6.27
CA GLY A 13 -8.48 7.04 -6.15
C GLY A 13 -9.44 7.49 -7.27
N ALA A 14 -9.53 8.80 -7.51
CA ALA A 14 -10.37 9.36 -8.58
C ALA A 14 -9.89 8.94 -9.99
N VAL A 15 -8.57 8.85 -10.20
CA VAL A 15 -8.00 8.35 -11.46
C VAL A 15 -8.36 6.88 -11.69
N GLY A 16 -8.29 6.04 -10.65
CA GLY A 16 -8.66 4.63 -10.70
C GLY A 16 -10.13 4.41 -11.00
N ASP A 17 -11.01 5.26 -10.48
CA ASP A 17 -12.44 5.23 -10.80
C ASP A 17 -12.74 5.57 -12.26
N ARG A 18 -11.93 6.42 -12.89
CA ARG A 18 -12.09 6.83 -14.30
C ARG A 18 -11.41 5.89 -15.31
N HIS A 19 -10.20 5.42 -15.01
CA HIS A 19 -9.35 4.68 -15.96
C HIS A 19 -9.36 3.16 -15.73
N GLY A 20 -10.09 2.71 -14.71
CA GLY A 20 -10.24 1.29 -14.38
C GLY A 20 -9.44 0.90 -13.15
N ARG A 21 -10.18 0.47 -12.13
CA ARG A 21 -9.65 0.06 -10.82
C ARG A 21 -8.60 -1.04 -10.94
N LYS A 22 -8.83 -2.06 -11.78
CA LYS A 22 -7.88 -3.18 -11.95
C LYS A 22 -6.49 -2.73 -12.38
N LEU A 23 -6.39 -1.79 -13.33
CA LEU A 23 -5.11 -1.32 -13.85
C LEU A 23 -4.34 -0.56 -12.77
N LEU A 24 -5.02 0.34 -12.04
CA LEU A 24 -4.39 1.13 -10.99
C LEU A 24 -3.87 0.24 -9.84
N LEU A 25 -4.61 -0.80 -9.49
CA LEU A 25 -4.16 -1.80 -8.51
C LEU A 25 -2.89 -2.50 -8.97
N LEU A 26 -2.85 -2.98 -10.22
CA LEU A 26 -1.70 -3.69 -10.76
C LEU A 26 -0.46 -2.77 -10.82
N LEU A 27 -0.63 -1.51 -11.22
CA LEU A 27 0.45 -0.53 -11.21
C LEU A 27 0.97 -0.26 -9.80
N GLY A 28 0.08 -0.06 -8.83
CA GLY A 28 0.48 0.12 -7.42
C GLY A 28 1.23 -1.09 -6.87
N VAL A 29 0.76 -2.31 -7.14
CA VAL A 29 1.46 -3.53 -6.71
C VAL A 29 2.82 -3.65 -7.40
N ALA A 30 2.89 -3.40 -8.71
CA ALA A 30 4.13 -3.45 -9.48
C ALA A 30 5.16 -2.41 -9.02
N LEU A 31 4.73 -1.19 -8.65
CA LEU A 31 5.59 -0.12 -8.13
C LEU A 31 6.06 -0.36 -6.69
N SER A 32 5.38 -1.22 -5.94
CA SER A 32 5.72 -1.49 -4.54
C SER A 32 7.08 -2.19 -4.42
N VAL A 33 7.36 -3.15 -5.30
CA VAL A 33 8.63 -3.90 -5.31
C VAL A 33 9.85 -3.00 -5.52
N PRO A 34 9.94 -2.19 -6.60
CA PRO A 34 11.08 -1.30 -6.80
C PRO A 34 11.17 -0.22 -5.72
N ALA A 35 10.05 0.27 -5.17
CA ALA A 35 10.08 1.21 -4.05
C ALA A 35 10.72 0.61 -2.80
N CYS A 36 10.39 -0.65 -2.48
CA CYS A 36 10.99 -1.38 -1.37
C CYS A 36 12.48 -1.61 -1.58
N LEU A 37 12.89 -2.02 -2.79
CA LEU A 37 14.30 -2.25 -3.11
C LEU A 37 15.12 -0.94 -3.03
N LEU A 38 14.61 0.15 -3.58
CA LEU A 38 15.25 1.46 -3.49
C LEU A 38 15.39 1.93 -2.04
N ALA A 39 14.38 1.67 -1.21
CA ALA A 39 14.43 2.02 0.21
C ALA A 39 15.40 1.13 1.00
N ALA A 40 15.55 -0.15 0.63
CA ALA A 40 16.44 -1.10 1.29
C ALA A 40 17.92 -0.83 0.98
N TYR A 41 18.22 -0.43 -0.26
CA TYR A 41 19.58 -0.16 -0.74
C TYR A 41 19.91 1.33 -0.86
N ALA A 42 19.17 2.20 -0.16
CA ALA A 42 19.36 3.64 -0.28
C ALA A 42 20.77 4.06 0.20
N PRO A 43 21.62 4.63 -0.68
CA PRO A 43 22.99 5.02 -0.31
C PRO A 43 23.05 6.39 0.38
N THR A 44 22.00 7.21 0.23
CA THR A 44 21.91 8.56 0.78
C THR A 44 20.50 8.87 1.28
N ASP A 45 20.39 9.84 2.19
CA ASP A 45 19.11 10.30 2.73
C ASP A 45 18.15 10.79 1.63
N SER A 46 18.69 11.45 0.61
CA SER A 46 17.90 11.94 -0.54
C SER A 46 17.25 10.80 -1.32
N VAL A 47 17.97 9.70 -1.57
CA VAL A 47 17.42 8.51 -2.23
C VAL A 47 16.38 7.85 -1.35
N LEU A 48 16.62 7.78 -0.03
CA LEU A 48 15.65 7.23 0.92
C LEU A 48 14.35 8.03 0.92
N VAL A 49 14.41 9.37 0.96
CA VAL A 49 13.23 10.23 0.88
C VAL A 49 12.47 10.00 -0.42
N GLY A 50 13.18 9.98 -1.56
CA GLY A 50 12.59 9.67 -2.86
C GLY A 50 11.87 8.32 -2.88
N ALA A 51 12.53 7.26 -2.37
CA ALA A 51 11.95 5.93 -2.25
C ALA A 51 10.70 5.90 -1.36
N ARG A 52 10.66 6.70 -0.29
CA ARG A 52 9.48 6.81 0.59
C ARG A 52 8.34 7.57 -0.06
N ILE A 53 8.62 8.56 -0.91
CA ILE A 53 7.59 9.22 -1.73
C ILE A 53 7.02 8.23 -2.73
N LEU A 54 7.89 7.53 -3.48
CA LEU A 54 7.50 6.50 -4.45
C LEU A 54 6.65 5.41 -3.80
N GLY A 55 7.08 4.89 -2.64
CA GLY A 55 6.31 3.91 -1.87
C GLY A 55 4.97 4.45 -1.38
N GLY A 56 4.89 5.76 -1.10
CA GLY A 56 3.64 6.44 -0.76
C GLY A 56 2.67 6.51 -1.93
N LEU A 57 3.16 6.84 -3.13
CA LEU A 57 2.36 6.83 -4.36
C LEU A 57 1.83 5.43 -4.67
N SER A 58 2.71 4.44 -4.55
CA SER A 58 2.40 3.02 -4.72
C SER A 58 1.27 2.56 -3.79
N ALA A 59 1.37 2.91 -2.50
CA ALA A 59 0.31 2.66 -1.54
C ALA A 59 -0.98 3.43 -1.88
N GLY A 60 -0.86 4.69 -2.32
CA GLY A 60 -1.99 5.53 -2.73
C GLY A 60 -2.77 4.98 -3.92
N MET A 61 -2.13 4.18 -4.78
CA MET A 61 -2.80 3.43 -5.84
C MET A 61 -3.51 2.18 -5.31
N ALA A 62 -2.86 1.41 -4.44
CA ALA A 62 -3.37 0.10 -4.01
C ALA A 62 -4.51 0.18 -2.99
N TYR A 63 -4.40 1.02 -1.95
CA TYR A 63 -5.35 1.08 -0.84
C TYR A 63 -6.78 1.47 -1.24
N PRO A 64 -7.04 2.60 -1.93
CA PRO A 64 -8.40 2.99 -2.29
C PRO A 64 -8.99 2.02 -3.32
N THR A 65 -8.15 1.50 -4.22
CA THR A 65 -8.58 0.61 -5.29
C THR A 65 -9.00 -0.77 -4.79
N THR A 66 -8.26 -1.34 -3.83
CA THR A 66 -8.66 -2.63 -3.21
C THR A 66 -9.98 -2.50 -2.46
N LEU A 67 -10.16 -1.44 -1.67
CA LEU A 67 -11.41 -1.20 -0.96
C LEU A 67 -12.58 -0.97 -1.93
N ALA A 68 -12.37 -0.21 -3.00
CA ALA A 68 -13.36 0.04 -4.02
C ALA A 68 -13.74 -1.22 -4.83
N LEU A 69 -12.82 -2.16 -5.03
CA LEU A 69 -13.12 -3.47 -5.60
C LEU A 69 -13.94 -4.33 -4.63
N ILE A 70 -13.62 -4.28 -3.32
CA ILE A 70 -14.39 -4.99 -2.30
C ILE A 70 -15.84 -4.50 -2.26
N THR A 71 -16.05 -3.18 -2.32
CA THR A 71 -17.41 -2.64 -2.29
C THR A 71 -18.18 -2.87 -3.58
N ALA A 72 -17.50 -3.11 -4.70
CA ALA A 72 -18.11 -3.42 -5.99
C ALA A 72 -18.46 -4.92 -6.16
N LEU A 73 -17.64 -5.82 -5.63
CA LEU A 73 -17.80 -7.28 -5.79
C LEU A 73 -18.71 -7.92 -4.74
N TRP A 74 -18.86 -7.30 -3.56
CA TRP A 74 -19.66 -7.84 -2.45
C TRP A 74 -20.73 -6.86 -1.99
N SER A 75 -21.90 -7.37 -1.58
CA SER A 75 -23.02 -6.59 -1.04
C SER A 75 -23.51 -7.16 0.30
N GLY A 76 -24.31 -6.37 1.04
CA GLY A 76 -24.90 -6.76 2.33
C GLY A 76 -23.87 -7.22 3.37
N ALA A 77 -24.18 -8.30 4.07
CA ALA A 77 -23.31 -8.88 5.10
C ALA A 77 -21.96 -9.39 4.53
N GLY A 78 -21.93 -9.81 3.26
CA GLY A 78 -20.71 -10.23 2.58
C GLY A 78 -19.68 -9.11 2.48
N ARG A 79 -20.13 -7.89 2.15
CA ARG A 79 -19.27 -6.69 2.08
C ARG A 79 -18.63 -6.38 3.42
N THR A 80 -19.40 -6.41 4.50
CA THR A 80 -18.90 -6.15 5.86
C THR A 80 -17.84 -7.17 6.27
N LYS A 81 -18.06 -8.47 5.99
CA LYS A 81 -17.07 -9.51 6.25
C LYS A 81 -15.79 -9.31 5.45
N SER A 82 -15.89 -8.99 4.16
CA SER A 82 -14.73 -8.76 3.30
C SER A 82 -13.90 -7.54 3.74
N ILE A 83 -14.57 -6.44 4.13
CA ILE A 83 -13.89 -5.26 4.68
C ILE A 83 -13.23 -5.60 6.03
N ALA A 84 -13.92 -6.34 6.91
CA ALA A 84 -13.36 -6.76 8.18
C ALA A 84 -12.10 -7.62 7.99
N LEU A 85 -12.12 -8.58 7.06
CA LEU A 85 -10.97 -9.41 6.73
C LEU A 85 -9.82 -8.57 6.16
N TRP A 86 -10.11 -7.65 5.22
CA TRP A 86 -9.12 -6.74 4.64
C TRP A 86 -8.44 -5.89 5.72
N SER A 87 -9.21 -5.32 6.65
CA SER A 87 -8.70 -4.55 7.79
C SER A 87 -7.90 -5.40 8.77
N ALA A 88 -8.36 -6.61 9.08
CA ALA A 88 -7.69 -7.53 9.99
C ALA A 88 -6.33 -7.97 9.43
N LEU A 89 -6.26 -8.30 8.14
CA LEU A 89 -5.00 -8.62 7.46
C LEU A 89 -4.04 -7.42 7.45
N GLY A 90 -4.54 -6.23 7.11
CA GLY A 90 -3.74 -5.00 7.11
C GLY A 90 -3.17 -4.69 8.50
N GLY A 91 -3.99 -4.79 9.54
CA GLY A 91 -3.56 -4.60 10.93
C GLY A 91 -2.56 -5.66 11.38
N GLY A 92 -2.84 -6.94 11.09
CA GLY A 92 -1.95 -8.05 11.43
C GLY A 92 -0.57 -7.92 10.80
N ILE A 93 -0.50 -7.60 9.51
CA ILE A 93 0.78 -7.38 8.81
C ILE A 93 1.51 -6.16 9.40
N SER A 94 0.79 -5.08 9.72
CA SER A 94 1.38 -3.87 10.30
C SER A 94 2.01 -4.13 11.68
N MET A 95 1.43 -5.05 12.46
CA MET A 95 1.99 -5.51 13.73
C MET A 95 3.21 -6.42 13.52
N LEU A 96 3.13 -7.36 12.58
CA LEU A 96 4.20 -8.33 12.33
C LEU A 96 5.48 -7.69 11.79
N GLY A 97 5.37 -6.62 10.99
CA GLY A 97 6.51 -5.95 10.38
C GLY A 97 7.61 -5.56 11.39
N PRO A 98 7.31 -4.73 12.39
CA PRO A 98 8.28 -4.34 13.43
C PRO A 98 8.82 -5.52 14.23
N VAL A 99 8.00 -6.54 14.51
CA VAL A 99 8.42 -7.74 15.28
C VAL A 99 9.48 -8.53 14.51
N ILE A 100 9.24 -8.78 13.23
CA ILE A 100 10.19 -9.49 12.35
C ILE A 100 11.48 -8.66 12.17
N ALA A 101 11.35 -7.34 11.97
CA ALA A 101 12.50 -6.45 11.84
C ALA A 101 13.36 -6.43 13.10
N GLY A 102 12.74 -6.38 14.29
CA GLY A 102 13.44 -6.46 15.57
C GLY A 102 14.18 -7.78 15.74
N ALA A 103 13.52 -8.91 15.46
CA ALA A 103 14.14 -10.23 15.54
C ALA A 103 15.33 -10.41 14.58
N LEU A 104 15.29 -9.77 13.40
CA LEU A 104 16.41 -9.74 12.46
C LEU A 104 17.59 -8.92 13.03
N LEU A 105 17.32 -7.76 13.60
CA LEU A 105 18.34 -6.89 14.21
C LEU A 105 19.03 -7.51 15.44
N GLU A 106 18.40 -8.45 16.14
CA GLU A 106 19.06 -9.17 17.24
C GLU A 106 20.08 -10.21 16.76
N ARG A 107 20.00 -10.63 15.50
CA ARG A 107 20.81 -11.71 14.91
C ARG A 107 21.93 -11.20 14.00
N PHE A 108 21.91 -9.93 13.60
CA PHE A 108 22.86 -9.26 12.70
C PHE A 108 23.34 -7.95 13.30
#